data_AF-A0A1Q8T5X5-F1
#
_entry.id   AF-A0A1Q8T5X5-F1
#
_cell.length_a   1.000
_cell.length_b   1.000
_cell.length_c   1.000
_cell.angle_alpha   90.00
_cell.angle_beta   90.00
_cell.angle_gamma   90.00
#
_symmetry.space_group_name_H-M   'P 1'
#
loop_
_entity.id
_entity.type
_entity.pdbx_description
1 polymer ?
#
loop_
_entity_poly.entity_id
_entity_poly.type
_entity_poly.pdbx_seq_one_letter_code
_entity_poly.pdbx_strand_id
1 'polypeptide(L)'
;MFRISPRAPWAAVFAVVAASAAMPASSLADDRTGQETFDCGNLGAGSDSDVSPDALFQRSLWASHCYNFGARAVRISFDGVRTLALTHSVEDGVETESARFLDGPPIAVEKRGSVGQGSKKSALGFSAGVAP
;
A
#
# COMPACT_ATOMS: atom_id res chain seq x y z
N MET A 1 -38.96 48.39 32.29
CA MET A 1 -40.38 48.12 31.97
C MET A 1 -40.47 46.76 31.30
N PHE A 2 -41.36 45.94 31.84
CA PHE A 2 -41.71 44.57 31.40
C PHE A 2 -42.27 44.54 29.97
N ARG A 3 -42.08 43.41 29.26
CA ARG A 3 -43.21 42.53 28.89
C ARG A 3 -42.76 41.13 28.46
N ILE A 4 -43.57 40.17 28.88
CA ILE A 4 -43.39 38.72 28.96
C ILE A 4 -44.40 38.07 27.99
N SER A 5 -43.89 37.13 27.16
CA SER A 5 -44.50 35.90 26.59
C SER A 5 -45.78 36.01 25.71
N PRO A 6 -46.42 34.92 25.18
CA PRO A 6 -46.09 33.47 25.12
C PRO A 6 -46.49 32.73 23.79
N ARG A 7 -46.39 31.37 23.82
CA ARG A 7 -47.12 30.32 23.03
C ARG A 7 -46.61 30.01 21.61
N ALA A 8 -46.53 28.77 21.12
CA ALA A 8 -46.85 27.42 21.60
C ALA A 8 -46.20 26.39 20.63
N PRO A 9 -46.14 25.10 20.98
CA PRO A 9 -45.35 24.10 20.25
C PRO A 9 -46.19 23.40 19.17
N TRP A 10 -45.60 23.11 18.01
CA TRP A 10 -46.15 22.11 17.12
C TRP A 10 -45.39 20.80 17.27
N ALA A 11 -46.04 19.89 18.01
CA ALA A 11 -45.80 18.47 17.89
C ALA A 11 -46.16 18.05 16.45
N ALA A 12 -45.18 17.55 15.71
CA ALA A 12 -45.41 16.72 14.53
C ALA A 12 -44.81 15.35 14.83
N VAL A 13 -45.70 14.44 15.23
CA VAL A 13 -45.46 13.01 15.30
C VAL A 13 -45.19 12.53 13.87
N PHE A 14 -43.95 12.15 13.58
CA PHE A 14 -43.64 11.37 12.38
C PHE A 14 -43.47 9.91 12.80
N ALA A 15 -44.51 9.12 12.53
CA ALA A 15 -44.44 7.67 12.55
C ALA A 15 -43.53 7.22 11.39
N VAL A 16 -42.33 6.73 11.72
CA VAL A 16 -41.47 6.04 10.74
C VAL A 16 -41.92 4.58 10.69
N VAL A 17 -42.54 4.22 9.57
CA VAL A 17 -42.86 2.84 9.19
C VAL A 17 -41.55 2.07 9.05
N ALA A 18 -41.35 1.07 9.92
CA ALA A 18 -40.27 0.10 9.79
C ALA A 18 -40.60 -0.87 8.63
N ALA A 19 -40.24 -0.47 7.41
CA ALA A 19 -40.18 -1.39 6.28
C ALA A 19 -38.84 -2.14 6.35
N SER A 20 -38.86 -3.33 6.94
CA SER A 20 -37.76 -4.29 6.84
C SER A 20 -37.67 -4.79 5.40
N ALA A 21 -37.01 -4.02 4.53
CA ALA A 21 -36.56 -4.52 3.25
C ALA A 21 -35.41 -5.50 3.54
N ALA A 22 -35.68 -6.79 3.35
CA ALA A 22 -34.66 -7.80 3.24
C ALA A 22 -33.74 -7.41 2.07
N MET A 23 -32.58 -6.84 2.38
CA MET A 23 -31.56 -6.63 1.36
C MET A 23 -31.10 -8.01 0.87
N PRO A 24 -31.14 -8.29 -0.44
CA PRO A 24 -30.40 -9.42 -0.94
C PRO A 24 -28.94 -9.17 -0.59
N ALA A 25 -28.34 -10.11 0.13
CA ALA A 25 -26.89 -10.18 0.23
C ALA A 25 -26.40 -10.45 -1.20
N SER A 26 -26.15 -9.39 -1.96
CA SER A 26 -25.36 -9.47 -3.17
C SER A 26 -24.01 -10.02 -2.72
N SER A 27 -23.81 -11.32 -2.94
CA SER A 27 -22.46 -11.87 -2.96
C SER A 27 -21.69 -10.96 -3.92
N LEU A 28 -20.65 -10.30 -3.42
CA LEU A 28 -19.64 -9.70 -4.25
C LEU A 28 -19.02 -10.86 -5.05
N ALA A 29 -19.69 -11.21 -6.16
CA ALA A 29 -19.06 -11.92 -7.24
C ALA A 29 -17.86 -11.06 -7.59
N ASP A 30 -16.70 -11.67 -7.40
CA ASP A 30 -15.36 -11.12 -7.54
C ASP A 30 -15.19 -10.58 -8.98
N ASP A 31 -15.70 -9.38 -9.22
CA ASP A 31 -15.47 -8.65 -10.46
C ASP A 31 -14.08 -8.01 -10.40
N ARG A 32 -13.06 -8.83 -10.18
CA ARG A 32 -11.64 -8.50 -10.34
C ARG A 32 -11.23 -8.47 -11.81
N THR A 33 -12.16 -8.21 -12.74
CA THR A 33 -11.88 -8.13 -14.18
C THR A 33 -11.37 -6.75 -14.60
N GLY A 34 -10.45 -6.21 -13.80
CA GLY A 34 -9.77 -4.94 -14.05
C GLY A 34 -8.48 -4.77 -13.27
N GLN A 35 -7.89 -5.85 -12.73
CA GLN A 35 -6.47 -5.78 -12.38
C GLN A 35 -5.70 -5.71 -13.71
N GLU A 36 -5.12 -4.55 -14.01
CA GLU A 36 -4.08 -4.45 -15.03
C GLU A 36 -3.05 -5.54 -14.74
N THR A 37 -3.15 -6.65 -15.46
CA THR A 37 -2.25 -7.78 -15.34
C THR A 37 -1.02 -7.38 -16.12
N PHE A 38 -0.13 -6.68 -15.44
CA PHE A 38 1.13 -6.26 -16.04
C PHE A 38 2.03 -7.49 -16.17
N ASP A 39 2.38 -7.85 -17.40
CA ASP A 39 3.24 -8.98 -17.70
C ASP A 39 4.71 -8.61 -17.48
N CYS A 40 5.33 -9.22 -16.47
CA CYS A 40 6.74 -9.01 -16.12
C CYS A 40 7.70 -9.32 -17.29
N GLY A 41 7.32 -10.16 -18.26
CA GLY A 41 8.10 -10.41 -19.47
C GLY A 41 8.31 -9.16 -20.33
N ASN A 42 7.41 -8.18 -20.25
CA ASN A 42 7.43 -6.98 -21.08
C ASN A 42 8.28 -5.83 -20.48
N LEU A 43 8.76 -5.93 -19.23
CA LEU A 43 9.57 -4.87 -18.61
C LEU A 43 10.88 -4.60 -19.34
N GLY A 44 11.57 -5.66 -19.75
CA GLY A 44 12.83 -5.57 -20.48
C GLY A 44 12.66 -5.27 -21.97
N ALA A 45 11.44 -5.40 -22.50
CA ALA A 45 11.12 -5.19 -23.91
C ALA A 45 10.69 -3.75 -24.24
N GLY A 46 10.49 -2.90 -23.23
CA GLY A 46 10.07 -1.52 -23.41
C GLY A 46 11.10 -0.69 -24.18
N SER A 47 10.66 -0.11 -25.30
CA SER A 47 11.51 0.69 -26.21
C SER A 47 12.21 1.85 -25.52
N ASP A 48 13.42 2.17 -25.97
CA ASP A 48 14.22 3.35 -25.52
C ASP A 48 13.53 4.70 -25.80
N SER A 49 12.38 4.70 -26.47
CA SER A 49 11.56 5.88 -26.73
C SER A 49 10.68 6.32 -25.55
N ASP A 50 10.46 5.47 -24.55
CA ASP A 50 9.64 5.81 -23.36
C ASP A 50 10.50 6.50 -22.29
N VAL A 51 10.93 7.73 -22.58
CA VAL A 51 11.80 8.54 -21.71
C VAL A 51 11.07 9.60 -20.89
N SER A 52 9.73 9.61 -20.90
CA SER A 52 8.99 10.53 -20.06
C SER A 52 9.19 10.18 -18.57
N PRO A 53 9.30 11.17 -17.67
CA PRO A 53 9.51 10.89 -16.24
C PRO A 53 8.44 9.97 -15.64
N ASP A 54 7.17 10.15 -16.03
CA ASP A 54 6.07 9.32 -15.54
C ASP A 54 6.17 7.87 -16.02
N ALA A 55 6.55 7.64 -17.28
CA ALA A 55 6.75 6.29 -17.81
C ALA A 55 7.93 5.59 -17.12
N LEU A 56 9.01 6.31 -16.86
CA LEU A 56 10.17 5.79 -16.14
C LEU A 56 9.83 5.45 -14.68
N PHE A 57 9.09 6.34 -14.00
CA PHE A 57 8.62 6.08 -12.65
C PHE A 57 7.72 4.85 -12.61
N GLN A 58 6.73 4.75 -13.50
CA GLN A 58 5.84 3.59 -13.56
C GLN A 58 6.60 2.30 -13.87
N ARG A 59 7.58 2.34 -14.78
CA ARG A 59 8.47 1.21 -15.06
C ARG A 59 9.27 0.80 -13.82
N SER A 60 9.74 1.75 -13.01
CA SER A 60 10.48 1.46 -11.77
C SER A 60 9.61 0.79 -10.70
N LEU A 61 8.32 1.16 -10.62
CA LEU A 61 7.36 0.51 -9.73
C LEU A 61 7.14 -0.95 -10.16
N TRP A 62 6.87 -1.17 -11.44
CA TRP A 62 6.71 -2.52 -11.97
C TRP A 62 7.97 -3.37 -11.85
N ALA A 63 9.16 -2.78 -12.02
CA ALA A 63 10.42 -3.49 -11.80
C ALA A 63 10.54 -4.04 -10.37
N SER A 64 10.05 -3.28 -9.38
CA SER A 64 9.99 -3.72 -7.97
C SER A 64 9.02 -4.88 -7.74
N HIS A 65 8.07 -5.12 -8.65
CA HIS A 65 7.11 -6.24 -8.56
C HIS A 65 7.56 -7.49 -9.34
N CYS A 66 8.59 -7.37 -10.19
CA CYS A 66 8.94 -8.41 -11.17
C CYS A 66 10.35 -8.98 -11.01
N TYR A 67 11.27 -8.24 -10.36
CA TYR A 67 12.67 -8.68 -10.25
C TYR A 67 13.05 -9.06 -8.83
N ASN A 68 13.64 -10.26 -8.70
CA ASN A 68 14.42 -10.62 -7.52
C ASN A 68 15.81 -9.99 -7.63
N PHE A 69 16.26 -9.30 -6.60
CA PHE A 69 17.58 -8.66 -6.61
C PHE A 69 18.24 -8.61 -5.24
N GLY A 70 19.57 -8.55 -5.27
CA GLY A 70 20.40 -8.17 -4.13
C GLY A 70 21.16 -6.91 -4.46
N ALA A 71 21.21 -5.96 -3.52
CA ALA A 71 21.93 -4.72 -3.69
C ALA A 71 22.83 -4.40 -2.50
N ARG A 72 23.84 -3.55 -2.77
CA ARG A 72 24.68 -2.91 -1.77
C ARG A 72 24.44 -1.41 -1.87
N ALA A 73 24.01 -0.81 -0.77
CA ALA A 73 23.64 0.59 -0.71
C ALA A 73 24.34 1.28 0.45
N VAL A 74 24.31 2.61 0.43
CA VAL A 74 24.85 3.45 1.49
C VAL A 74 23.75 4.38 1.97
N ARG A 75 23.46 4.34 3.28
CA ARG A 75 22.56 5.30 3.93
C ARG A 75 23.40 6.46 4.45
N ILE A 76 23.08 7.66 3.97
CA ILE A 76 23.67 8.92 4.43
C ILE A 76 22.63 9.61 5.30
N SER A 77 23.00 9.99 6.52
CA SER A 77 22.11 10.61 7.50
C SER A 77 22.92 11.51 8.44
N PHE A 78 22.25 12.25 9.33
CA PHE A 78 22.94 13.16 10.26
C PHE A 78 23.90 12.41 11.22
N ASP A 79 23.61 11.13 11.50
CA ASP A 79 24.40 10.22 12.33
C ASP A 79 25.58 9.60 11.58
N GLY A 80 25.76 9.94 10.30
CA GLY A 80 26.88 9.54 9.48
C GLY A 80 26.49 8.69 8.27
N VAL A 81 27.44 7.86 7.84
CA VAL A 81 27.33 7.03 6.63
C VAL A 81 27.44 5.58 7.04
N ARG A 82 26.48 4.75 6.61
CA ARG A 82 26.47 3.31 6.91
C ARG A 82 26.17 2.50 5.66
N THR A 83 26.86 1.37 5.49
CA THR A 83 26.60 0.47 4.37
C THR A 83 25.47 -0.52 4.70
N LEU A 84 24.71 -0.88 3.67
CA LEU A 84 23.53 -1.74 3.72
C LEU A 84 23.65 -2.86 2.69
N ALA A 85 23.20 -4.05 3.08
CA ALA A 85 22.81 -5.09 2.14
C ALA A 85 21.29 -5.15 2.07
N LEU A 86 20.77 -5.02 0.85
CA LEU A 86 19.34 -5.14 0.53
C LEU A 86 19.12 -6.46 -0.21
N THR A 87 18.05 -7.15 0.14
CA THR A 87 17.54 -8.30 -0.60
C THR A 87 16.07 -8.09 -0.86
N HIS A 88 15.65 -8.28 -2.10
CA HIS A 88 14.25 -8.23 -2.51
C HIS A 88 13.91 -9.52 -3.25
N SER A 89 12.83 -10.18 -2.83
CA SER A 89 12.29 -11.39 -3.43
C SER A 89 10.79 -11.25 -3.66
N VAL A 90 10.31 -11.74 -4.79
CA VAL A 90 8.90 -11.87 -5.14
C VAL A 90 8.61 -13.36 -5.32
N GLU A 91 7.85 -13.93 -4.38
CA GLU A 91 7.48 -15.34 -4.36
C GLU A 91 5.96 -15.45 -4.29
N ASP A 92 5.34 -16.11 -5.27
CA ASP A 92 3.88 -16.28 -5.37
C ASP A 92 3.08 -14.97 -5.23
N GLY A 93 3.62 -13.87 -5.77
CA GLY A 93 3.01 -12.53 -5.68
C GLY A 93 3.15 -11.85 -4.31
N VAL A 94 4.01 -12.39 -3.45
CA VAL A 94 4.37 -11.81 -2.15
C VAL A 94 5.76 -11.22 -2.24
N GLU A 95 5.85 -9.92 -1.99
CA GLU A 95 7.13 -9.21 -1.92
C GLU A 95 7.70 -9.29 -0.52
N THR A 96 8.95 -9.72 -0.43
CA THR A 96 9.74 -9.72 0.80
C THR A 96 11.01 -8.91 0.55
N GLU A 97 11.19 -7.87 1.34
CA GLU A 97 12.35 -6.98 1.29
C GLU A 97 13.05 -7.00 2.65
N SER A 98 14.36 -7.22 2.66
CA SER A 98 15.17 -7.14 3.87
C SER A 98 16.34 -6.20 3.68
N ALA A 99 16.62 -5.43 4.72
CA ALA A 99 17.74 -4.51 4.78
C ALA A 99 18.56 -4.81 6.04
N ARG A 100 19.86 -5.05 5.89
CA ARG A 100 20.79 -5.22 7.01
C ARG A 100 21.93 -4.23 6.91
N PHE A 101 22.28 -3.62 8.03
CA PHE A 101 23.53 -2.86 8.10
C PHE A 101 24.72 -3.82 8.08
N LEU A 102 25.75 -3.45 7.32
CA LEU A 102 27.01 -4.21 7.27
C LEU A 102 28.07 -3.65 8.22
N ASP A 103 27.83 -2.43 8.74
CA ASP A 103 28.71 -1.75 9.68
C ASP A 103 27.98 -1.39 10.98
N GLY A 104 28.70 -1.49 12.10
CA GLY A 104 28.20 -1.18 13.43
C GLY A 104 27.25 -2.26 13.98
N PRO A 105 26.30 -1.89 14.86
CA PRO A 105 25.35 -2.84 15.43
C PRO A 105 24.54 -3.58 14.35
N PRO A 106 24.39 -4.91 14.45
CA PRO A 106 23.71 -5.73 13.45
C PRO A 106 22.19 -5.54 13.56
N ILE A 107 21.69 -4.49 12.91
CA ILE A 107 20.26 -4.20 12.81
C ILE A 107 19.78 -4.66 11.43
N ALA A 108 18.73 -5.47 11.42
CA ALA A 108 18.00 -5.86 10.23
C ALA A 108 16.55 -5.38 10.31
N VAL A 109 16.03 -4.95 9.16
CA VAL A 109 14.62 -4.62 8.98
C VAL A 109 14.09 -5.49 7.87
N GLU A 110 12.99 -6.17 8.13
CA GLU A 110 12.24 -6.92 7.11
C GLU A 110 10.90 -6.22 6.86
N LYS A 111 10.52 -6.18 5.59
CA LYS A 111 9.26 -5.65 5.09
C LYS A 111 8.64 -6.71 4.20
N ARG A 112 7.42 -7.10 4.52
CA ARG A 112 6.61 -8.02 3.71
C ARG A 112 5.37 -7.29 3.20
N GLY A 113 5.11 -7.36 1.90
CA GLY A 113 3.99 -6.71 1.23
C GLY A 113 3.33 -7.62 0.21
N SER A 114 2.09 -7.32 -0.18
CA SER A 114 1.39 -8.01 -1.26
C SER A 114 1.36 -7.14 -2.52
N VAL A 115 1.50 -7.80 -3.68
CA VAL A 115 1.44 -7.16 -5.01
C VAL A 115 -0.03 -6.82 -5.34
N GLY A 116 -0.36 -5.53 -5.47
CA GLY A 116 -1.66 -5.09 -5.99
C GLY A 116 -1.96 -3.58 -5.83
N GLN A 117 -2.46 -2.95 -6.90
CA GLN A 117 -2.91 -1.53 -6.91
C GLN A 117 -4.02 -1.21 -5.90
N GLY A 118 -4.65 -2.23 -5.31
CA GLY A 118 -5.69 -2.10 -4.27
C GLY A 118 -5.19 -2.10 -2.83
N SER A 119 -3.88 -2.05 -2.59
CA SER A 119 -3.25 -2.14 -1.25
C SER A 119 -3.45 -0.89 -0.36
N LYS A 120 -4.64 -0.29 -0.39
CA LYS A 120 -5.10 0.61 0.67
C LYS A 120 -5.36 -0.25 1.92
N LYS A 121 -4.37 -0.29 2.82
CA LYS A 121 -4.27 -1.04 4.09
C LYS A 121 -3.33 -2.26 4.09
N SER A 122 -2.25 -2.27 3.30
CA SER A 122 -1.08 -3.02 3.77
C SER A 122 -0.43 -2.21 4.87
N ALA A 123 -0.77 -2.52 6.13
CA ALA A 123 0.05 -2.12 7.26
C ALA A 123 1.43 -2.74 7.01
N LEU A 124 2.37 -1.92 6.57
CA LEU A 124 3.76 -2.31 6.36
C LEU A 124 4.28 -2.83 7.70
N GLY A 125 4.31 -4.15 7.86
CA GLY A 125 4.88 -4.79 9.02
C GLY A 125 6.38 -4.62 8.93
N PHE A 126 6.92 -3.63 9.63
CA PHE A 126 8.36 -3.48 9.83
C PHE A 126 8.74 -4.24 11.08
N SER A 127 9.32 -5.42 10.91
CA SER A 127 10.02 -6.10 12.01
C SER A 127 11.46 -5.61 12.02
N ALA A 128 11.81 -4.80 13.01
CA ALA A 128 13.21 -4.53 13.34
C ALA A 128 13.70 -5.65 14.26
N GLY A 129 14.75 -6.35 13.83
CA GLY A 129 15.39 -7.43 14.57
C GLY A 129 16.90 -7.25 14.62
N VAL A 130 17.53 -7.94 15.57
CA VAL A 130 18.99 -8.12 15.56
C VAL A 130 19.31 -9.18 14.51
N ALA A 131 20.17 -8.86 13.54
CA ALA A 131 20.58 -9.84 12.54
C ALA A 131 21.41 -10.96 13.21
N PRO A 132 21.24 -12.23 12.81
CA PRO A 132 22.08 -13.33 13.32
C PRO A 132 23.55 -13.18 12.92
#